data_AF-A0A4V6LXS1-F1
#
_entry.id   AF-A0A4V6LXS1-F1
#
_cell.length_a   1.000
_cell.length_b   1.000
_cell.length_c   1.000
_cell.angle_alpha   90.00
_cell.angle_beta   90.00
_cell.angle_gamma   90.00
#
_symmetry.space_group_name_H-M   'P 1'
#
loop_
_entity.id
_entity.type
_entity.pdbx_description
1 polymer ?
#
loop_
_entity_poly.entity_id
_entity_poly.type
_entity_poly.pdbx_seq_one_letter_code
_entity_poly.pdbx_strand_id
1 'polypeptide(L)'
;MEVIAKLISQNVELMNLLKLIKGLDLSDSWLCAGTLRNFIWNKLSNRNEILTTDIDLVFFDPNMTYQESLALEQSIIRKFPQYNWDVKNEVYMHYHTPGASAYRSACDAISKFPEKCTAIGARLNDKNQLELFLPYGEADILQFQVNPTPYYTEMVEHHKKYNQRQSRKAWSSTWPQLKVNFFPE
;
A
#
# COMPACT_ATOMS: atom_id res chain seq x y z
N MET A 1 5.94 -15.50 14.41
CA MET A 1 5.08 -15.03 13.30
C MET A 1 4.74 -13.59 13.62
N GLU A 2 5.04 -12.68 12.70
CA GLU A 2 4.71 -11.25 12.78
C GLU A 2 3.21 -11.04 13.06
N VAL A 3 2.87 -9.99 13.83
CA VAL A 3 1.49 -9.74 14.31
C VAL A 3 0.54 -9.49 13.13
N ILE A 4 0.99 -8.72 12.14
CA ILE A 4 0.28 -8.40 10.92
C ILE A 4 0.02 -9.65 10.10
N ALA A 5 1.00 -10.55 9.98
CA ALA A 5 0.81 -11.82 9.26
C ALA A 5 -0.33 -12.65 9.88
N LYS A 6 -0.41 -12.66 11.22
CA LYS A 6 -1.52 -13.31 11.93
C LYS A 6 -2.86 -12.61 11.67
N LEU A 7 -2.91 -11.28 11.74
CA LEU A 7 -4.13 -10.51 11.47
C LEU A 7 -4.67 -10.77 10.06
N ILE A 8 -3.79 -10.75 9.05
CA ILE A 8 -4.15 -10.97 7.64
C ILE A 8 -4.62 -12.41 7.44
N SER A 9 -3.84 -13.40 7.91
CA SER A 9 -4.16 -14.83 7.69
C SER A 9 -5.46 -15.28 8.38
N GLN A 10 -5.86 -14.62 9.47
CA GLN A 10 -7.13 -14.88 10.15
C GLN A 10 -8.34 -14.22 9.48
N ASN A 11 -8.11 -13.32 8.52
CA ASN A 11 -9.19 -12.65 7.81
C ASN A 11 -9.50 -13.34 6.47
N VAL A 12 -10.67 -14.01 6.41
CA VAL A 12 -11.09 -14.78 5.24
C VAL A 12 -11.24 -13.91 3.98
N GLU A 13 -11.78 -12.70 4.12
CA GLU A 13 -12.03 -11.79 3.00
C GLU A 13 -10.71 -11.32 2.37
N LEU A 14 -9.76 -10.88 3.17
CA LEU A 14 -8.44 -10.45 2.72
C LEU A 14 -7.65 -11.61 2.13
N MET A 15 -7.73 -12.81 2.71
CA MET A 15 -7.10 -14.00 2.14
C MET A 15 -7.73 -14.41 0.80
N ASN A 16 -9.04 -14.21 0.62
CA ASN A 16 -9.69 -14.45 -0.68
C ASN A 16 -9.28 -13.39 -1.71
N LEU A 17 -9.16 -12.12 -1.30
CA LEU A 17 -8.64 -11.05 -2.16
C LEU A 17 -7.20 -11.34 -2.61
N LEU A 18 -6.33 -11.79 -1.71
CA LEU A 18 -4.95 -12.16 -2.05
C LEU A 18 -4.90 -13.37 -3.01
N LYS A 19 -5.79 -14.36 -2.86
CA LYS A 19 -5.92 -15.47 -3.83
C LYS A 19 -6.39 -14.98 -5.19
N LEU A 20 -7.35 -14.04 -5.23
CA LEU A 20 -7.83 -13.43 -6.46
C LEU A 20 -6.69 -12.68 -7.17
N ILE A 21 -5.95 -11.84 -6.43
CA ILE A 21 -4.81 -11.08 -6.96
C ILE A 21 -3.75 -12.01 -7.53
N LYS A 22 -3.40 -13.09 -6.81
CA LYS A 22 -2.49 -14.12 -7.34
C LYS A 22 -3.01 -14.72 -8.66
N GLY A 23 -4.32 -14.95 -8.76
CA GLY A 23 -4.96 -15.44 -9.99
C GLY A 23 -5.02 -14.45 -11.15
N LEU A 24 -4.61 -13.19 -10.95
CA LEU A 24 -4.44 -12.21 -12.05
C LEU A 24 -3.13 -12.43 -12.81
N ASP A 25 -2.19 -13.19 -12.25
CA ASP A 25 -0.89 -13.53 -12.86
C ASP A 25 -0.06 -12.29 -13.26
N LEU A 26 -0.07 -11.26 -12.41
CA LEU A 26 0.68 -10.03 -12.61
C LEU A 26 2.11 -10.14 -12.07
N SER A 27 3.08 -9.75 -12.89
CA SER A 27 4.50 -9.66 -12.55
C SER A 27 4.75 -8.81 -11.31
N ASP A 28 5.43 -9.38 -10.31
CA ASP A 28 5.82 -8.70 -9.05
C ASP A 28 4.69 -7.88 -8.41
N SER A 29 3.52 -8.51 -8.24
CA SER A 29 2.32 -7.86 -7.73
C SER A 29 2.15 -8.00 -6.21
N TRP A 30 1.69 -6.92 -5.59
CA TRP A 30 1.51 -6.79 -4.16
C TRP A 30 0.25 -6.00 -3.83
N LEU A 31 -0.58 -6.54 -2.95
CA LEU A 31 -1.59 -5.74 -2.27
C LEU A 31 -0.88 -4.83 -1.27
N CYS A 32 -1.11 -3.52 -1.29
CA CYS A 32 -0.29 -2.60 -0.51
C CYS A 32 -1.07 -1.40 0.06
N ALA A 33 -0.32 -0.43 0.55
CA ALA A 33 -0.74 0.90 0.99
C ALA A 33 -2.00 0.94 1.89
N GLY A 34 -3.04 1.62 1.42
CA GLY A 34 -4.22 1.95 2.19
C GLY A 34 -5.06 0.74 2.53
N THR A 35 -5.18 -0.23 1.64
CA THR A 35 -6.00 -1.43 1.89
C THR A 35 -5.53 -2.19 3.13
N LEU A 36 -4.23 -2.52 3.19
CA LEU A 36 -3.67 -3.25 4.33
C LEU A 36 -3.65 -2.39 5.60
N ARG A 37 -3.26 -1.11 5.49
CA ARG A 37 -3.17 -0.20 6.63
C ARG A 37 -4.54 0.02 7.28
N ASN A 38 -5.56 0.30 6.47
CA ASN A 38 -6.92 0.54 6.93
C ASN A 38 -7.48 -0.72 7.60
N PHE A 39 -7.28 -1.90 6.99
CA PHE A 39 -7.68 -3.18 7.59
C PHE A 39 -7.06 -3.37 8.98
N ILE A 40 -5.74 -3.19 9.11
CA ILE A 40 -5.01 -3.39 10.37
C ILE A 40 -5.50 -2.39 11.42
N TRP A 41 -5.58 -1.10 11.08
CA TRP A 41 -6.06 -0.08 12.02
C TRP A 41 -7.52 -0.28 12.42
N ASN A 42 -8.39 -0.72 11.50
CA ASN A 42 -9.76 -1.07 11.84
C ASN A 42 -9.81 -2.24 12.82
N LYS A 43 -9.03 -3.31 12.59
CA LYS A 43 -8.94 -4.43 13.52
C LYS A 43 -8.42 -4.02 14.89
N LEU A 44 -7.36 -3.23 14.95
CA LEU A 44 -6.80 -2.73 16.21
C LEU A 44 -7.71 -1.73 16.93
N SER A 45 -8.68 -1.14 16.21
CA SER A 45 -9.67 -0.20 16.76
C SER A 45 -11.05 -0.82 17.01
N ASN A 46 -11.17 -2.16 16.94
CA ASN A 46 -12.45 -2.89 17.04
C ASN A 46 -13.53 -2.40 16.05
N ARG A 47 -13.11 -1.95 14.87
CA ARG A 47 -14.00 -1.59 13.76
C ARG A 47 -14.13 -2.80 12.82
N ASN A 48 -15.36 -3.09 12.40
CA ASN A 48 -15.67 -4.25 11.56
C ASN A 48 -15.52 -4.01 10.05
N GLU A 49 -15.17 -2.79 9.64
CA GLU A 49 -14.95 -2.41 8.25
C GLU A 49 -13.61 -2.98 7.74
N ILE A 50 -13.64 -3.75 6.64
CA ILE A 50 -12.44 -4.38 6.06
C ILE A 50 -12.06 -3.68 4.75
N LEU A 51 -13.00 -3.53 3.82
CA LEU A 51 -12.79 -2.98 2.47
C LEU A 51 -13.69 -1.75 2.21
N THR A 52 -13.59 -0.71 3.05
CA THR A 52 -14.37 0.53 2.86
C THR A 52 -13.70 1.56 1.96
N THR A 53 -12.56 1.19 1.38
CA THR A 53 -11.72 2.07 0.55
C THR A 53 -11.20 1.33 -0.66
N ASP A 54 -10.45 2.06 -1.48
CA ASP A 54 -9.74 1.55 -2.65
C ASP A 54 -8.90 0.30 -2.33
N ILE A 55 -8.83 -0.62 -3.29
CA ILE A 55 -7.94 -1.78 -3.29
C ILE A 55 -6.65 -1.40 -4.01
N ASP A 56 -5.65 -1.01 -3.23
CA ASP A 56 -4.34 -0.59 -3.72
C ASP A 56 -3.53 -1.82 -4.16
N LEU A 57 -3.51 -2.09 -5.46
CA LEU A 57 -2.73 -3.16 -6.07
C LEU A 57 -1.60 -2.56 -6.91
N VAL A 58 -0.37 -2.80 -6.48
CA VAL A 58 0.81 -2.40 -7.25
C VAL A 58 1.45 -3.62 -7.89
N PHE A 59 2.03 -3.41 -9.06
CA PHE A 59 2.81 -4.43 -9.76
C PHE A 59 3.99 -3.77 -10.49
N PHE A 60 4.96 -4.57 -10.90
CA PHE A 60 6.12 -4.06 -11.61
C PHE A 60 6.38 -4.90 -12.86
N ASP A 61 6.07 -4.32 -14.02
CA ASP A 61 6.34 -4.95 -15.31
C ASP A 61 6.96 -3.95 -16.30
N PRO A 62 8.29 -4.01 -16.53
CA PRO A 62 8.98 -3.10 -17.44
C PRO A 62 8.72 -3.41 -18.92
N ASN A 63 8.14 -4.57 -19.24
CA ASN A 63 7.83 -4.96 -20.61
C ASN A 63 6.43 -4.49 -21.04
N MET A 64 5.60 -4.08 -20.09
CA MET A 64 4.25 -3.57 -20.32
C MET A 64 4.28 -2.05 -20.49
N THR A 65 3.68 -1.56 -21.57
CA THR A 65 3.53 -0.12 -21.82
C THR A 65 2.56 0.55 -20.84
N TYR A 66 2.64 1.88 -20.71
CA TYR A 66 1.71 2.64 -19.86
C TYR A 66 0.25 2.44 -20.32
N GLN A 67 -0.01 2.45 -21.63
CA GLN A 67 -1.36 2.24 -22.17
C GLN A 67 -1.89 0.83 -21.88
N GLU A 68 -1.05 -0.21 -22.00
CA GLU A 68 -1.43 -1.57 -21.62
C GLU A 68 -1.73 -1.69 -20.13
N SER A 69 -0.97 -1.01 -19.27
CA SER A 69 -1.22 -1.00 -17.82
C SER A 69 -2.58 -0.37 -17.47
N LEU A 70 -2.97 0.71 -18.16
CA LEU A 70 -4.30 1.31 -18.00
C LEU A 70 -5.40 0.40 -18.52
N ALA A 71 -5.19 -0.26 -19.66
CA ALA A 71 -6.16 -1.20 -20.22
C ALA A 71 -6.36 -2.43 -19.30
N LEU A 72 -5.27 -2.89 -18.67
CA LEU A 72 -5.28 -3.96 -17.67
C LEU A 72 -6.10 -3.56 -16.44
N GLU A 73 -5.85 -2.38 -15.86
CA GLU A 73 -6.63 -1.84 -14.73
C GLU A 73 -8.13 -1.84 -15.06
N GLN A 74 -8.50 -1.31 -16.23
CA GLN A 74 -9.90 -1.29 -16.69
C GLN A 74 -10.48 -2.69 -16.89
N SER A 75 -9.67 -3.66 -17.32
CA SER A 75 -10.08 -5.07 -17.43
C SER A 75 -10.34 -5.70 -16.06
N ILE A 76 -9.47 -5.45 -15.08
CA ILE A 76 -9.63 -5.94 -13.70
C ILE A 76 -10.90 -5.35 -13.08
N ILE A 77 -11.13 -4.04 -13.23
CA ILE A 77 -12.34 -3.36 -12.76
C ILE A 77 -13.60 -4.00 -13.36
N ARG A 78 -13.63 -4.23 -14.67
CA ARG A 78 -14.78 -4.87 -15.33
C ARG A 78 -15.01 -6.31 -14.88
N LYS A 79 -13.94 -7.07 -14.64
CA LYS A 79 -14.01 -8.49 -14.25
C LYS A 79 -14.41 -8.66 -12.78
N PHE A 80 -14.02 -7.72 -11.92
CA PHE A 80 -14.26 -7.77 -10.48
C PHE A 80 -14.82 -6.43 -9.96
N PRO A 81 -16.03 -6.02 -10.40
CA PRO A 81 -16.60 -4.71 -10.12
C PRO A 81 -17.03 -4.52 -8.66
N GLN A 82 -17.05 -5.61 -7.86
CA GLN A 82 -17.35 -5.54 -6.43
C GLN A 82 -16.25 -4.88 -5.60
N TYR A 83 -15.07 -4.66 -6.17
CA TYR A 83 -13.94 -4.01 -5.52
C TYR A 83 -13.63 -2.68 -6.21
N ASN A 84 -13.29 -1.66 -5.43
CA ASN A 84 -12.84 -0.38 -5.96
C ASN A 84 -11.32 -0.43 -6.22
N TRP A 85 -10.91 -0.99 -7.36
CA TRP A 85 -9.49 -1.20 -7.65
C TRP A 85 -8.74 0.10 -7.95
N ASP A 86 -7.56 0.26 -7.36
CA ASP A 86 -6.52 1.18 -7.80
C ASP A 86 -5.31 0.34 -8.21
N VAL A 87 -5.16 0.08 -9.51
CA VAL A 87 -4.10 -0.81 -10.03
C VAL A 87 -3.01 0.04 -10.68
N LYS A 88 -1.77 -0.10 -10.22
CA LYS A 88 -0.66 0.73 -10.69
C LYS A 88 0.56 -0.09 -11.06
N ASN A 89 1.08 0.16 -12.27
CA ASN A 89 2.40 -0.32 -12.66
C ASN A 89 3.47 0.66 -12.16
N GLU A 90 4.28 0.22 -11.21
CA GLU A 90 5.27 1.05 -10.54
C GLU A 90 6.40 1.53 -11.47
N VAL A 91 6.56 0.91 -12.65
CA VAL A 91 7.46 1.41 -13.69
C VAL A 91 7.19 2.89 -14.02
N TYR A 92 5.92 3.31 -14.03
CA TYR A 92 5.52 4.66 -14.46
C TYR A 92 5.31 5.64 -13.32
N MET A 93 5.21 5.17 -12.08
CA MET A 93 4.76 6.00 -10.96
C MET A 93 5.77 7.09 -10.56
N HIS A 94 7.05 6.90 -10.85
CA HIS A 94 8.07 7.92 -10.63
C HIS A 94 7.81 9.21 -11.44
N TYR A 95 7.15 9.14 -12.61
CA TYR A 95 6.81 10.34 -13.40
C TYR A 95 5.82 11.28 -12.70
N HIS A 96 5.00 10.75 -11.79
CA HIS A 96 4.05 11.55 -11.00
C HIS A 96 4.71 12.21 -9.79
N THR A 97 5.97 11.89 -9.49
CA THR A 97 6.72 12.46 -8.38
C THR A 97 7.94 13.19 -8.93
N PRO A 98 7.88 14.54 -9.05
CA PRO A 98 9.02 15.33 -9.53
C PRO A 98 10.29 15.01 -8.72
N GLY A 99 11.37 14.66 -9.42
CA GLY A 99 12.66 14.30 -8.81
C GLY A 99 12.80 12.82 -8.42
N ALA A 100 11.75 12.00 -8.55
CA ALA A 100 11.84 10.57 -8.23
C ALA A 100 12.61 9.80 -9.29
N SER A 101 13.49 8.91 -8.83
CA SER A 101 14.15 7.92 -9.69
C SER A 101 13.19 6.80 -10.04
N ALA A 102 13.38 6.20 -11.21
CA ALA A 102 12.67 4.97 -11.58
C ALA A 102 12.87 3.89 -10.52
N TYR A 103 11.79 3.18 -10.19
CA TYR A 103 11.82 2.08 -9.24
C TYR A 103 12.41 0.83 -9.88
N ARG A 104 12.97 -0.07 -9.06
CA ARG A 104 13.63 -1.30 -9.51
C ARG A 104 12.74 -2.54 -9.39
N SER A 105 11.69 -2.46 -8.57
CA SER A 105 10.71 -3.50 -8.28
C SER A 105 9.51 -2.87 -7.58
N ALA A 106 8.42 -3.64 -7.39
CA ALA A 106 7.29 -3.20 -6.60
C ALA A 106 7.68 -2.97 -5.13
N CYS A 107 8.51 -3.84 -4.55
CA CYS A 107 9.02 -3.63 -3.18
C CYS A 107 9.88 -2.36 -3.05
N ASP A 108 10.71 -2.03 -4.05
CA ASP A 108 11.46 -0.78 -4.05
C ASP A 108 10.52 0.43 -4.06
N ALA A 109 9.46 0.40 -4.87
CA ALA A 109 8.43 1.43 -4.88
C ALA A 109 7.69 1.55 -3.54
N ILE A 110 7.22 0.43 -2.98
CA ILE A 110 6.53 0.40 -1.67
C ILE A 110 7.42 0.98 -0.57
N SER A 111 8.72 0.68 -0.58
CA SER A 111 9.66 1.21 0.41
C SER A 111 9.75 2.75 0.37
N LYS A 112 9.47 3.36 -0.78
CA LYS A 112 9.54 4.80 -1.00
C LYS A 112 8.20 5.51 -0.83
N PHE A 113 7.15 4.83 -0.36
CA PHE A 113 5.89 5.48 -0.01
C PHE A 113 6.07 6.58 1.04
N PRO A 114 5.15 7.55 1.15
CA PRO A 114 5.35 8.71 2.01
C PRO A 114 5.44 8.35 3.50
N GLU A 115 4.67 7.36 3.96
CA GLU A 115 4.59 6.99 5.37
C GLU A 115 5.08 5.55 5.61
N LYS A 116 5.86 5.32 6.66
CA LYS A 116 6.35 3.98 7.04
C LYS A 116 5.20 2.99 7.29
N CYS A 117 4.12 3.44 7.94
CA CYS A 117 2.93 2.62 8.19
C CYS A 117 2.14 2.28 6.92
N THR A 118 2.38 2.98 5.81
CA THR A 118 1.78 2.72 4.50
C THR A 118 2.69 1.85 3.62
N ALA A 119 4.00 1.87 3.88
CA ALA A 119 5.00 1.06 3.19
C ALA A 119 4.94 -0.41 3.66
N ILE A 120 3.84 -1.09 3.31
CA ILE A 120 3.58 -2.49 3.60
C ILE A 120 3.05 -3.18 2.34
N GLY A 121 3.46 -4.43 2.12
CA GLY A 121 2.98 -5.27 1.03
C GLY A 121 2.58 -6.65 1.53
N ALA A 122 1.56 -7.24 0.91
CA ALA A 122 1.15 -8.62 1.13
C ALA A 122 0.85 -9.31 -0.20
N ARG A 123 1.27 -10.57 -0.33
CA ARG A 123 0.91 -11.44 -1.46
C ARG A 123 0.85 -12.90 -1.02
N LEU A 124 0.38 -13.76 -1.90
CA LEU A 124 0.56 -15.21 -1.75
C LEU A 124 1.68 -15.67 -2.69
N ASN A 125 2.65 -16.40 -2.14
CA ASN A 125 3.68 -17.04 -2.95
C ASN A 125 3.12 -18.25 -3.71
N ASP A 126 3.93 -18.91 -4.54
CA ASP A 126 3.52 -20.06 -5.35
C ASP A 126 2.93 -21.21 -4.53
N LYS A 127 3.37 -21.38 -3.28
CA LYS A 127 2.88 -22.38 -2.32
C LYS A 127 1.61 -21.96 -1.58
N ASN A 128 0.96 -20.87 -1.98
CA ASN A 128 -0.20 -20.26 -1.31
C ASN A 128 0.06 -19.84 0.13
N GLN A 129 1.31 -19.52 0.46
CA GLN A 129 1.68 -19.01 1.77
C GLN A 129 1.71 -17.48 1.72
N LEU A 130 1.23 -16.85 2.79
CA LEU A 130 1.29 -15.41 2.96
C LEU A 130 2.75 -14.95 3.05
N GLU A 131 3.11 -14.03 2.15
CA GLU A 131 4.37 -13.32 2.15
C GLU A 131 4.10 -11.85 2.43
N LEU A 132 4.87 -11.28 3.36
CA LEU A 132 4.80 -9.87 3.71
C LEU A 132 6.08 -9.15 3.32
N PHE A 133 5.92 -7.89 2.92
CA PHE A 133 7.01 -6.95 2.77
C PHE A 133 6.82 -5.80 3.76
N LEU A 134 7.69 -5.74 4.77
CA LEU A 134 7.65 -4.77 5.86
C LEU A 134 9.01 -4.07 5.99
N PRO A 135 9.39 -3.17 5.05
CA PRO A 135 10.71 -2.54 5.01
C PRO A 135 11.10 -1.78 6.28
N TYR A 136 10.10 -1.38 7.09
CA TYR A 136 10.29 -0.63 8.33
C TYR A 136 9.78 -1.38 9.57
N GLY A 137 9.46 -2.67 9.44
CA GLY A 137 8.86 -3.48 10.51
C GLY A 137 7.40 -3.12 10.81
N GLU A 138 6.88 -3.69 11.90
CA GLU A 138 5.45 -3.57 12.27
C GLU A 138 5.14 -2.43 13.24
N ALA A 139 6.17 -1.84 13.86
CA ALA A 139 5.99 -0.96 15.03
C ALA A 139 5.09 0.23 14.73
N ASP A 140 5.37 0.97 13.65
CA ASP A 140 4.63 2.19 13.32
C ASP A 140 3.15 1.92 13.09
N ILE A 141 2.81 0.88 12.31
CA ILE A 141 1.43 0.55 12.02
C ILE A 141 0.69 0.01 13.25
N LEU A 142 1.33 -0.84 14.07
CA LEU A 142 0.71 -1.39 15.29
C LEU A 142 0.53 -0.34 16.39
N GLN A 143 1.40 0.68 16.44
CA GLN A 143 1.37 1.76 17.43
C GLN A 143 0.69 3.04 16.92
N PHE A 144 0.00 2.96 15.77
CA PHE A 144 -0.70 4.10 15.17
C PHE A 144 0.21 5.33 14.97
N GLN A 145 1.48 5.11 14.60
CA GLN A 145 2.44 6.15 14.25
C GLN A 145 2.45 6.38 12.74
N VAL A 146 2.38 7.64 12.35
CA VAL A 146 2.55 8.07 10.96
C VAL A 146 3.85 8.85 10.89
N ASN A 147 4.91 8.13 10.54
CA ASN A 147 6.25 8.68 10.32
C ASN A 147 6.58 8.69 8.82
N PRO A 148 7.34 9.69 8.35
CA PRO A 148 7.87 9.66 7.00
C PRO A 148 8.86 8.51 6.80
N THR A 149 8.92 7.96 5.59
CA THR A 149 9.98 7.03 5.20
C THR A 149 11.32 7.77 5.04
N PRO A 150 12.48 7.08 5.18
CA PRO A 150 13.79 7.68 4.93
C PRO A 150 13.87 8.42 3.58
N TYR A 151 13.29 7.86 2.52
CA TYR A 151 13.22 8.49 1.20
C TYR A 151 12.57 9.89 1.22
N TYR A 152 11.52 10.05 2.05
CA TYR A 152 10.87 11.34 2.23
C TYR A 152 11.64 12.28 3.14
N THR A 153 12.62 11.80 3.93
CA THR A 153 13.46 12.66 4.77
C THR A 153 14.62 13.33 4.00
N GLU A 154 15.02 12.78 2.85
CA GLU A 154 16.23 13.19 2.12
C GLU A 154 16.14 14.57 1.45
N MET A 155 14.93 15.05 1.13
CA MET A 155 14.74 16.30 0.38
C MET A 155 13.66 17.18 1.01
N VAL A 156 13.94 18.49 1.15
CA VAL A 156 12.99 19.49 1.67
C VAL A 156 11.69 19.53 0.85
N GLU A 157 11.77 19.31 -0.47
CA GLU A 157 10.58 19.25 -1.33
C GLU A 157 9.66 18.06 -1.01
N HIS A 158 10.21 16.95 -0.50
CA HIS A 158 9.43 15.82 -0.02
C HIS A 158 8.74 16.12 1.31
N HIS A 159 9.37 16.94 2.17
CA HIS A 159 8.80 17.34 3.47
C HIS A 159 7.48 18.06 3.30
N LYS A 160 7.45 19.08 2.43
CA LYS A 160 6.24 19.85 2.12
C LYS A 160 5.12 18.97 1.57
N LYS A 161 5.44 18.09 0.61
CA LYS A 161 4.46 17.14 0.03
C LYS A 161 3.89 16.19 1.08
N TYR A 162 4.74 15.65 1.95
CA TYR A 162 4.31 14.79 3.04
C TYR A 162 3.38 15.54 4.00
N ASN A 163 3.78 16.72 4.51
CA ASN A 163 2.97 17.51 5.43
C ASN A 163 1.61 17.86 4.82
N GLN A 164 1.58 18.35 3.57
CA GLN A 164 0.33 18.65 2.85
C GLN A 164 -0.56 17.42 2.68
N ARG A 165 0.02 16.26 2.35
CA ARG A 165 -0.72 14.99 2.23
C ARG A 165 -1.36 14.60 3.56
N GLN A 166 -0.63 14.68 4.67
CA GLN A 166 -1.16 14.33 5.99
C GLN A 166 -2.32 15.24 6.39
N SER A 167 -2.21 16.55 6.15
CA SER A 167 -3.30 17.51 6.40
C SER A 167 -4.54 17.23 5.57
N ARG A 168 -4.39 16.81 4.29
CA ARG A 168 -5.55 16.51 3.42
C ARG A 168 -6.23 15.18 3.76
N LYS A 169 -5.47 14.17 4.17
CA LYS A 169 -6.02 12.83 4.46
C LYS A 169 -6.80 12.79 5.77
N ALA A 170 -6.45 13.63 6.75
CA ALA A 170 -7.18 13.80 8.01
C ALA A 170 -7.53 12.47 8.73
N TRP A 171 -6.61 11.48 8.70
CA TRP A 171 -6.84 10.13 9.23
C TRP A 171 -7.22 10.10 10.71
N SER A 172 -6.80 11.09 11.50
CA SER A 172 -7.15 11.23 12.91
C SER A 172 -8.65 11.38 13.16
N SER A 173 -9.43 11.79 12.16
CA SER A 173 -10.90 11.78 12.23
C SER A 173 -11.48 10.36 12.30
N THR A 174 -10.81 9.39 11.70
CA THR A 174 -11.24 7.98 11.64
C THR A 174 -10.57 7.15 12.74
N TRP A 175 -9.29 7.39 13.02
CA TRP A 175 -8.53 6.72 14.07
C TRP A 175 -7.94 7.78 15.02
N PRO A 176 -8.67 8.20 16.07
CA PRO A 176 -8.27 9.29 16.97
C PRO A 176 -6.94 9.05 17.72
N GLN A 177 -6.50 7.80 17.82
CA GLN A 177 -5.25 7.41 18.46
C GLN A 177 -3.99 7.63 17.58
N LEU A 178 -4.16 8.03 16.31
CA LEU A 178 -3.05 8.27 15.41
C LEU A 178 -2.17 9.42 15.90
N LYS A 179 -0.85 9.18 15.88
CA LYS A 179 0.16 10.22 16.08
C LYS A 179 0.87 10.46 14.76
N VAL A 180 0.67 11.64 14.21
CA VAL A 180 1.29 12.05 12.95
C VAL A 180 2.51 12.91 13.25
N ASN A 181 3.68 12.47 12.80
CA ASN A 181 4.92 13.21 12.90
C ASN A 181 5.13 13.99 11.61
N PHE A 182 5.09 15.32 11.72
CA PHE A 182 5.31 16.25 10.62
C PHE A 182 6.79 16.66 10.55
N PHE A 183 7.26 16.97 9.34
CA PHE A 183 8.54 17.67 9.20
C PHE A 183 8.41 19.10 9.72
N PRO A 184 9.50 19.69 10.28
CA PRO A 184 9.50 21.12 10.63
C PRO A 184 9.29 21.97 9.37
N GLU A 185 8.65 23.13 9.55
CA GLU A 185 8.46 24.14 8.50
C GLU A 185 9.73 24.91 8.18
#